data_AF-A0A662NKA9-F1
#
_entry.id   AF-A0A662NKA9-F1
#
_cell.length_a   1.000
_cell.length_b   1.000
_cell.length_c   1.000
_cell.angle_alpha   90.00
_cell.angle_beta   90.00
_cell.angle_gamma   90.00
#
_symmetry.space_group_name_H-M   'P 1'
#
loop_
_entity.id
_entity.type
_entity.pdbx_description
1 polymer ?
#
loop_
_entity_poly.entity_id
_entity_poly.type
_entity_poly.pdbx_seq_one_letter_code
_entity_poly.pdbx_strand_id
1 'polypeptide(L)'
;MIRLITREEAFKRAERIKKENEALYDVPFEMEHKYLPFDVLIPTQWELSEKKLLVVLQEIVHGYDAPVIVLEHKGNYYILDGHHRAYARKKLGFS
;
A
#
# COMPACT_ATOMS: atom_id res chain seq x y z
N MET A 1 3.77 -20.94 -3.51
CA MET A 1 3.96 -19.79 -4.42
C MET A 1 3.42 -18.55 -3.73
N ILE A 2 4.18 -17.46 -3.61
CA ILE A 2 3.68 -16.23 -3.00
C ILE A 2 2.80 -15.53 -4.05
N ARG A 3 1.49 -15.46 -3.82
CA ARG A 3 0.56 -14.73 -4.70
C ARG A 3 0.55 -13.26 -4.30
N LEU A 4 0.87 -12.38 -5.24
CA LEU A 4 0.72 -10.94 -5.08
C LEU A 4 -0.72 -10.53 -5.41
N ILE A 5 -1.18 -9.42 -4.81
CA ILE A 5 -2.52 -8.89 -5.09
C ILE A 5 -2.52 -8.12 -6.40
N THR A 6 -3.56 -8.23 -7.21
CA THR A 6 -3.70 -7.38 -8.40
C THR A 6 -4.07 -5.94 -8.02
N ARG A 7 -3.99 -5.03 -8.99
CA ARG A 7 -4.49 -3.65 -8.85
C ARG A 7 -5.97 -3.60 -8.46
N GLU A 8 -6.80 -4.42 -9.10
CA GLU A 8 -8.23 -4.51 -8.79
C GLU A 8 -8.47 -5.05 -7.37
N GLU A 9 -7.72 -6.08 -6.96
CA GLU A 9 -7.78 -6.62 -5.60
C GLU A 9 -7.34 -5.59 -4.54
N ALA A 10 -6.39 -4.70 -4.87
CA ALA A 10 -5.99 -3.61 -3.99
C ALA A 10 -7.12 -2.58 -3.79
N PHE A 11 -7.83 -2.19 -4.86
CA PHE A 11 -8.99 -1.29 -4.73
C PHE A 11 -10.12 -1.93 -3.92
N LYS A 12 -10.46 -3.19 -4.19
CA LYS A 12 -11.44 -3.94 -3.40
C LYS A 12 -11.05 -4.04 -1.92
N ARG A 13 -9.76 -4.21 -1.63
CA ARG A 13 -9.24 -4.22 -0.26
C ARG A 13 -9.37 -2.84 0.39
N ALA A 14 -9.07 -1.75 -0.32
CA ALA A 14 -9.24 -0.39 0.21
C ALA A 14 -10.70 -0.09 0.54
N GLU A 15 -11.63 -0.42 -0.35
CA GLU A 15 -13.07 -0.28 -0.10
C GLU A 15 -13.54 -1.10 1.10
N ARG A 16 -13.04 -2.32 1.25
CA ARG A 16 -13.39 -3.17 2.39
C ARG A 16 -12.88 -2.55 3.70
N ILE A 17 -11.61 -2.15 3.75
CA ILE A 17 -11.03 -1.48 4.93
C ILE A 17 -11.84 -0.24 5.27
N LYS A 18 -12.20 0.59 4.28
CA LYS A 18 -13.07 1.75 4.45
C LYS A 18 -14.38 1.36 5.14
N LYS A 19 -15.16 0.46 4.53
CA LYS A 19 -16.48 0.06 5.05
C LYS A 19 -16.43 -0.51 6.46
N GLU A 20 -15.42 -1.34 6.74
CA GLU A 20 -15.22 -1.94 8.07
C GLU A 20 -14.91 -0.87 9.13
N ASN A 21 -14.08 0.12 8.80
CA ASN A 21 -13.72 1.20 9.73
C ASN A 21 -14.87 2.21 9.90
N GLU A 22 -15.62 2.54 8.85
CA GLU A 22 -16.82 3.38 8.95
C GLU A 22 -17.85 2.74 9.88
N ALA A 23 -18.09 1.43 9.76
CA ALA A 23 -19.03 0.70 10.61
C ALA A 23 -18.55 0.58 12.07
N LEU A 24 -17.24 0.46 12.29
CA LEU A 24 -16.66 0.28 13.62
C LEU A 24 -16.59 1.59 14.41
N TYR A 25 -16.24 2.70 13.74
CA TYR A 25 -15.95 3.97 14.40
C TYR A 25 -17.03 5.03 14.19
N ASP A 26 -18.03 4.79 13.33
CA ASP A 26 -19.06 5.77 12.95
C ASP A 26 -18.47 7.09 12.42
N VAL A 27 -17.35 6.97 11.69
CA VAL A 27 -16.63 8.09 11.07
C VAL A 27 -16.59 7.86 9.56
N PRO A 28 -17.07 8.82 8.74
CA PRO A 28 -16.99 8.70 7.29
C PRO A 28 -15.55 8.85 6.81
N PHE A 29 -15.18 8.08 5.79
CA PHE A 29 -13.91 8.24 5.09
C PHE A 29 -14.17 8.61 3.62
N GLU A 30 -13.24 9.37 3.05
CA GLU A 30 -13.17 9.59 1.60
C GLU A 30 -12.09 8.68 1.00
N MET A 31 -12.32 8.21 -0.22
CA MET A 31 -11.36 7.39 -0.94
C MET A 31 -10.85 8.16 -2.15
N GLU A 32 -9.55 8.43 -2.15
CA GLU A 32 -8.86 9.16 -3.23
C GLU A 32 -7.76 8.27 -3.82
N HIS A 33 -7.60 8.32 -5.15
CA HIS A 33 -6.45 7.70 -5.82
C HIS A 33 -5.53 8.80 -6.35
N LYS A 34 -4.37 8.96 -5.70
CA LYS A 34 -3.37 9.97 -6.04
C LYS A 34 -1.96 9.38 -6.02
N TYR A 35 -1.04 10.06 -6.71
CA TYR A 35 0.38 9.79 -6.61
C TYR A 35 0.94 10.49 -5.37
N LEU A 36 1.71 9.75 -4.58
CA LEU A 36 2.39 10.26 -3.39
C LEU A 36 3.88 9.94 -3.49
N PRO A 37 4.76 10.90 -3.16
CA PRO A 37 6.19 10.63 -2.98
C PRO A 37 6.44 9.56 -1.91
N PHE A 38 7.46 8.71 -2.09
CA PHE A 38 7.76 7.66 -1.10
C PHE A 38 8.30 8.18 0.24
N ASP A 39 8.86 9.38 0.27
CA ASP A 39 9.42 10.03 1.47
C ASP A 39 8.35 10.55 2.43
N VAL A 40 7.13 10.79 1.95
CA VAL A 40 6.00 11.19 2.82
C VAL A 40 5.27 10.00 3.47
N LEU A 41 5.55 8.77 3.02
CA LEU A 41 4.89 7.57 3.52
C LEU A 41 5.48 7.10 4.86
N ILE A 42 4.61 6.94 5.85
CA ILE A 42 4.95 6.47 7.19
C ILE A 42 4.62 4.97 7.28
N PRO A 43 5.63 4.09 7.45
CA PRO A 43 5.38 2.68 7.64
C PRO A 43 4.75 2.42 9.01
N THR A 44 3.71 1.58 9.03
CA THR A 44 3.05 1.10 10.25
C THR A 44 3.53 -0.29 10.70
N GLN A 45 4.44 -0.89 9.93
CA GLN A 45 5.03 -2.21 10.19
C GLN A 45 6.55 -2.05 10.36
N TRP A 46 7.12 -2.64 11.41
CA TRP A 46 8.55 -2.51 11.74
C TRP A 46 9.49 -3.26 10.82
N GLU A 47 9.08 -4.42 10.30
CA GLU A 47 9.96 -5.33 9.57
C GLU A 47 9.34 -5.83 8.27
N LEU A 48 10.16 -6.18 7.29
CA LEU A 48 9.71 -6.79 6.04
C LEU A 48 10.34 -8.17 5.88
N SER A 49 9.53 -9.17 5.51
CA SER A 49 10.07 -10.45 5.07
C SER A 49 10.92 -10.28 3.80
N GLU A 50 12.20 -10.65 3.88
CA GLU A 50 13.15 -10.60 2.77
C GLU A 50 12.70 -11.49 1.61
N LYS A 51 12.28 -12.73 1.89
CA LYS A 51 11.75 -13.66 0.87
C LYS A 51 10.60 -13.04 0.08
N LYS A 52 9.67 -12.36 0.76
CA LYS A 52 8.55 -11.69 0.10
C LYS A 52 9.00 -10.45 -0.66
N LEU A 53 9.98 -9.71 -0.12
CA LEU A 53 10.54 -8.55 -0.80
C LEU A 53 11.18 -8.91 -2.14
N LEU A 54 11.95 -10.01 -2.21
CA LEU A 54 12.56 -10.48 -3.45
C LEU A 54 11.51 -10.77 -4.54
N VAL A 55 10.41 -11.44 -4.18
CA VAL A 55 9.29 -11.67 -5.12
C VAL A 55 8.70 -10.35 -5.59
N VAL A 56 8.43 -9.41 -4.68
CA VAL A 56 7.86 -8.11 -5.06
C VAL A 56 8.80 -7.30 -5.97
N LEU A 57 10.11 -7.32 -5.71
CA LEU A 57 11.11 -6.65 -6.56
C LEU A 57 11.08 -7.22 -7.99
N GLN A 58 11.10 -8.55 -8.13
CA GLN A 58 11.05 -9.21 -9.43
C GLN A 58 9.76 -8.86 -10.19
N GLU A 59 8.62 -8.94 -9.52
CA GLU A 59 7.32 -8.68 -10.17
C GLU A 59 7.16 -7.21 -10.59
N ILE A 60 7.70 -6.24 -9.82
CA ILE A 60 7.69 -4.83 -10.22
C ILE A 60 8.45 -4.62 -11.52
N VAL A 61 9.61 -5.27 -11.70
CA VAL A 61 10.38 -5.20 -12.95
C VAL A 61 9.58 -5.78 -14.12
N HIS A 62 8.66 -6.70 -13.87
CA HIS A 62 7.74 -7.28 -14.87
C HIS A 62 6.39 -6.55 -14.99
N GLY A 63 6.26 -5.33 -14.45
CA GLY A 63 5.07 -4.49 -14.65
C GLY A 63 4.01 -4.61 -13.56
N TYR A 64 4.31 -5.23 -12.42
CA TYR A 64 3.41 -5.25 -11.28
C TYR A 64 3.13 -3.85 -10.73
N ASP A 65 1.87 -3.45 -10.77
CA ASP A 65 1.44 -2.05 -10.62
C ASP A 65 0.45 -1.80 -9.48
N ALA A 66 0.14 -2.81 -8.66
CA ALA A 66 -0.84 -2.68 -7.58
C ALA A 66 -0.50 -1.52 -6.61
N PRO A 67 -1.45 -0.63 -6.28
CA PRO A 67 -1.20 0.54 -5.45
C PRO A 67 -0.91 0.18 -3.98
N VAL A 68 -0.40 1.16 -3.25
CA VAL A 68 -0.27 1.13 -1.79
C VAL A 68 -1.54 1.73 -1.20
N ILE A 69 -2.10 1.11 -0.16
CA ILE A 69 -3.26 1.65 0.55
C ILE A 69 -2.73 2.48 1.71
N VAL A 70 -3.18 3.72 1.79
CA VAL A 70 -2.65 4.72 2.72
C VAL A 70 -3.81 5.41 3.44
N LEU A 71 -3.64 5.67 4.74
CA LEU A 71 -4.51 6.53 5.53
C LEU A 71 -3.88 7.91 5.62
N GLU A 72 -4.61 8.95 5.20
CA GLU A 72 -4.25 10.33 5.48
C GLU A 72 -4.86 10.77 6.82
N HIS A 73 -4.02 11.25 7.74
CA HIS A 73 -4.48 11.84 8.99
C HIS A 73 -3.63 13.04 9.38
N LYS A 74 -4.25 14.22 9.48
CA LYS A 74 -3.57 15.49 9.84
C LYS A 74 -2.31 15.75 8.98
N GLY A 75 -2.42 15.54 7.66
CA GLY A 75 -1.34 15.73 6.69
C GLY A 75 -0.27 14.63 6.69
N ASN A 76 -0.44 13.56 7.46
CA ASN A 76 0.48 12.42 7.50
C ASN A 76 -0.10 11.22 6.76
N TYR A 77 0.75 10.46 6.06
CA TYR A 77 0.35 9.38 5.17
C TYR A 77 0.83 8.02 5.69
N TYR A 78 -0.04 7.29 6.38
CA TYR A 78 0.29 6.01 7.01
C TYR A 78 -0.02 4.83 6.10
N ILE A 79 0.94 3.95 5.86
CA ILE A 79 0.72 2.76 5.03
C ILE A 79 -0.20 1.79 5.78
N LEU A 80 -1.34 1.45 5.19
CA LEU A 80 -2.24 0.41 5.68
C LEU A 80 -1.91 -0.96 5.05
N ASP A 81 -1.62 -0.98 3.75
CA ASP A 81 -1.25 -2.19 3.02
C ASP A 81 -0.27 -1.86 1.90
N GLY A 82 0.75 -2.69 1.72
CA GLY A 82 1.71 -2.57 0.63
C GLY A 82 3.10 -2.10 1.05
N HIS A 83 3.52 -2.29 2.30
CA HIS A 83 4.86 -1.90 2.77
C HIS A 83 5.99 -2.49 1.91
N HIS A 84 5.88 -3.77 1.51
CA HIS A 84 6.83 -4.38 0.55
C HIS A 84 6.85 -3.64 -0.79
N ARG A 85 5.69 -3.20 -1.31
CA ARG A 85 5.59 -2.49 -2.60
C ARG A 85 6.19 -1.10 -2.51
N ALA A 86 5.86 -0.36 -1.46
CA ALA A 86 6.42 0.96 -1.21
C ALA A 86 7.95 0.91 -1.10
N TYR A 87 8.47 -0.02 -0.28
CA TYR A 87 9.90 -0.18 -0.10
C TYR A 87 10.62 -0.65 -1.38
N ALA A 88 10.05 -1.63 -2.09
CA ALA A 88 10.64 -2.13 -3.33
C ALA A 88 10.73 -1.05 -4.41
N ARG A 89 9.68 -0.24 -4.60
CA ARG A 89 9.71 0.89 -5.55
C ARG A 89 10.74 1.94 -5.16
N LYS A 90 10.81 2.31 -3.88
CA LYS A 90 11.86 3.21 -3.38
C LYS A 90 13.26 2.67 -3.66
N LYS A 91 13.49 1.36 -3.47
CA LYS A 91 14.78 0.71 -3.75
C LYS A 91 15.14 0.65 -5.23
N LEU A 92 14.15 0.56 -6.11
CA LEU A 92 14.34 0.58 -7.56
C LEU A 92 14.49 2.01 -8.13
N GLY A 93 14.47 3.04 -7.29
CA GLY A 93 14.71 4.43 -7.70
C GLY A 93 13.46 5.15 -8.23
N PHE A 94 12.26 4.63 -7.98
CA PHE A 94 11.04 5.38 -8.25
C PHE A 94 10.88 6.52 -7.23
N SER A 95 10.32 7.64 -7.69
CA SER A 95 9.98 8.83 -6.90
C SER A 95 8.51 8.84 -6.49
#